data_AF-A0A6V8EWZ8-F1
#
_entry.id   AF-A0A6V8EWZ8-F1
#
_cell.length_a   1.000
_cell.length_b   1.000
_cell.length_c   1.000
_cell.angle_alpha   90.00
_cell.angle_beta   90.00
_cell.angle_gamma   90.00
#
_symmetry.space_group_name_H-M   'P 1'
#
loop_
_entity.id
_entity.type
_entity.pdbx_description
1 polymer ?
#
loop_
_entity_poly.entity_id
_entity_poly.type
_entity_poly.pdbx_seq_one_letter_code
_entity_poly.pdbx_strand_id
1 'polypeptide(L)'
;MFPLADDFNATSWNDLEPVATNLLERPVENADDLESLFKDISDMAEHVSEAGAKLYIGMTCDTENEEKQSAFMTFVENVRPKMSEVS
;
A
#
# COMPACT_ATOMS: atom_id res chain seq x y z
N MET A 1 15.20 0.55 1.91
CA MET A 1 13.83 0.00 1.77
C MET A 1 13.18 0.56 0.54
N PHE A 2 13.32 1.86 0.30
CA PHE A 2 12.86 2.53 -0.90
C PHE A 2 13.94 2.59 -2.00
N PRO A 3 13.55 2.63 -3.29
CA PRO A 3 12.18 2.39 -3.75
C PRO A 3 11.75 0.95 -3.46
N LEU A 4 10.45 0.73 -3.23
CA LEU A 4 9.89 -0.61 -3.14
C LEU A 4 10.08 -1.33 -4.49
N ALA A 5 10.13 -2.66 -4.44
CA ALA A 5 10.24 -3.44 -5.67
C ALA A 5 8.93 -3.40 -6.46
N ASP A 6 8.99 -3.40 -7.79
CA ASP A 6 7.80 -3.41 -8.68
C ASP A 6 6.81 -4.54 -8.37
N ASP A 7 7.31 -5.68 -7.85
CA ASP A 7 6.54 -6.86 -7.48
C ASP A 7 6.21 -6.93 -5.97
N PHE A 8 6.42 -5.84 -5.23
CA PHE A 8 6.11 -5.76 -3.81
C PHE A 8 4.63 -6.08 -3.55
N ASN A 9 4.38 -6.91 -2.53
CA ASN A 9 3.04 -7.37 -2.19
C ASN A 9 2.25 -6.33 -1.39
N ALA A 10 1.81 -5.26 -2.05
CA ALA A 10 0.98 -4.23 -1.43
C ALA A 10 -0.48 -4.65 -1.17
N THR A 11 -0.83 -5.92 -1.36
CA THR A 11 -2.15 -6.47 -0.97
C THR A 11 -2.16 -7.01 0.46
N SER A 12 -0.99 -7.11 1.09
CA SER A 12 -0.79 -7.73 2.41
C SER A 12 -0.37 -6.67 3.42
N TRP A 13 -1.16 -6.52 4.49
CA TRP A 13 -0.76 -5.64 5.58
C TRP A 13 0.54 -6.10 6.24
N ASN A 14 0.78 -7.41 6.33
CA ASN A 14 2.00 -7.94 6.95
C ASN A 14 3.27 -7.49 6.21
N ASP A 15 3.17 -7.29 4.90
CA ASP A 15 4.28 -6.79 4.08
C ASP A 15 4.40 -5.26 4.16
N LEU A 16 3.26 -4.55 4.25
CA LEU A 16 3.19 -3.08 4.37
C LEU A 16 3.56 -2.56 5.75
N GLU A 17 3.26 -3.28 6.83
CA GLU A 17 3.42 -2.83 8.20
C GLU A 17 4.86 -2.39 8.52
N PRO A 18 5.91 -3.16 8.18
CA PRO A 18 7.29 -2.71 8.41
C PRO A 18 7.64 -1.44 7.62
N VAL A 19 7.07 -1.26 6.42
CA VAL A 19 7.26 -0.07 5.59
C VAL A 19 6.60 1.14 6.26
N ALA A 20 5.33 1.00 6.66
CA ALA A 20 4.56 2.04 7.31
C ALA A 20 5.18 2.45 8.65
N THR A 21 5.59 1.49 9.48
CA THR A 21 6.31 1.78 10.74
C THR A 21 7.60 2.53 10.47
N ASN A 22 8.39 2.11 9.47
CA ASN A 22 9.62 2.82 9.12
C ASN A 22 9.36 4.28 8.72
N LEU A 23 8.30 4.56 7.97
CA LEU A 23 7.94 5.91 7.54
C LEU A 23 7.45 6.76 8.72
N LEU A 24 6.62 6.21 9.60
CA LEU A 24 6.06 6.92 10.76
C LEU A 24 7.10 7.26 11.82
N GLU A 25 8.08 6.37 12.03
CA GLU A 25 9.09 6.53 13.07
C GLU A 25 10.35 7.24 12.57
N ARG A 26 10.42 7.61 11.28
CA ARG A 26 11.63 8.21 10.70
C ARG A 26 11.85 9.62 11.26
N PRO A 27 13.04 9.92 11.81
CA PRO A 27 13.37 11.28 12.22
C PRO A 27 13.54 12.18 10.98
N VAL A 28 13.11 13.43 11.12
CA VAL A 28 13.27 14.48 10.12
C VAL A 28 14.03 15.63 10.78
N GLU A 29 15.28 15.83 10.41
CA GLU A 29 16.15 16.86 11.01
C GLU A 29 16.30 18.08 10.12
N ASN A 30 16.11 17.91 8.81
CA ASN A 30 16.27 18.96 7.81
C ASN A 30 15.27 18.82 6.64
N ALA A 31 15.32 19.78 5.70
CA ALA A 31 14.42 19.83 4.56
C ALA A 31 14.62 18.68 3.56
N ASP A 32 15.87 18.21 3.38
CA ASP A 32 16.18 17.11 2.47
C ASP A 32 15.65 15.77 3.02
N ASP A 33 15.69 15.59 4.35
CA ASP A 33 15.06 14.45 5.03
C ASP A 33 13.55 14.44 4.80
N LEU A 34 12.91 15.60 4.90
CA LEU A 34 11.47 15.76 4.68
C LEU A 34 11.09 15.44 3.23
N GLU A 35 11.85 15.95 2.26
CA GLU A 35 11.62 15.67 0.85
C GLU A 35 11.77 14.17 0.56
N SER A 36 12.78 13.53 1.14
CA SER A 36 13.01 12.09 1.01
C SER A 36 11.87 11.29 1.65
N LEU A 37 11.39 11.70 2.82
CA LEU A 37 10.24 11.06 3.46
C LEU A 37 8.98 11.14 2.59
N PHE A 38 8.70 12.29 1.96
CA PHE A 38 7.55 12.40 1.07
C PHE A 38 7.65 11.55 -0.20
N LYS A 39 8.86 11.42 -0.76
CA LYS A 39 9.08 10.50 -1.90
C LYS A 39 8.78 9.07 -1.51
N ASP A 40 9.28 8.64 -0.35
CA ASP A 40 9.09 7.28 0.14
C ASP A 40 7.63 6.99 0.53
N ILE A 41 6.91 7.96 1.12
CA ILE A 41 5.46 7.85 1.35
C ILE A 41 4.70 7.72 0.01
N SER A 42 5.10 8.50 -1.00
CA SER A 42 4.47 8.47 -2.33
C SER A 42 4.69 7.10 -3.00
N ASP A 43 5.91 6.57 -2.94
CA ASP A 43 6.27 5.25 -3.46
C ASP A 43 5.39 4.15 -2.85
N MET A 44 5.27 4.09 -1.51
CA MET A 44 4.37 3.14 -0.83
C MET A 44 2.90 3.34 -1.24
N ALA A 45 2.42 4.58 -1.33
CA ALA A 45 1.05 4.88 -1.70
C ALA A 45 0.72 4.48 -3.14
N GLU A 46 1.66 4.64 -4.07
CA GLU A 46 1.54 4.22 -5.47
C GLU A 46 1.34 2.70 -5.57
N HIS A 47 2.17 1.91 -4.88
CA HIS A 47 2.02 0.45 -4.85
C HIS A 47 0.67 -0.01 -4.28
N VAL A 48 0.20 0.61 -3.19
CA VAL A 48 -1.11 0.30 -2.60
C VAL A 48 -2.25 0.68 -3.54
N SER A 49 -2.16 1.84 -4.18
CA SER A 49 -3.15 2.31 -5.16
C SER A 49 -3.25 1.36 -6.35
N GLU A 50 -2.10 0.97 -6.92
CA GLU A 50 -2.05 0.04 -8.05
C GLU A 50 -2.58 -1.35 -7.66
N ALA A 51 -2.19 -1.88 -6.50
CA ALA A 51 -2.69 -3.16 -6.00
C ALA A 51 -4.22 -3.14 -5.84
N GLY A 52 -4.76 -2.07 -5.25
CA GLY A 52 -6.19 -1.88 -5.11
C GLY A 52 -6.91 -1.77 -6.45
N ALA A 53 -6.33 -1.07 -7.43
CA ALA A 53 -6.88 -0.95 -8.77
C ALA A 53 -6.90 -2.30 -9.51
N LYS A 54 -5.81 -3.08 -9.43
CA LYS A 54 -5.72 -4.43 -10.02
C LYS A 54 -6.79 -5.36 -9.46
N LEU A 55 -6.96 -5.38 -8.13
CA LEU A 55 -7.99 -6.20 -7.47
C LEU A 55 -9.40 -5.78 -7.88
N TYR A 56 -9.68 -4.47 -7.92
CA TYR A 56 -10.98 -3.95 -8.34
C TYR A 56 -11.32 -4.29 -9.80
N ILE A 57 -10.36 -4.10 -10.71
CA ILE A 57 -10.51 -4.49 -12.12
C ILE A 57 -10.78 -5.99 -12.22
N GLY A 58 -10.00 -6.81 -11.51
CA GLY A 58 -10.19 -8.26 -11.49
C GLY A 58 -11.58 -8.67 -11.05
N MET A 59 -12.06 -8.13 -9.92
CA MET A 59 -13.39 -8.41 -9.37
C MET A 59 -14.52 -7.92 -10.29
N THR A 60 -14.36 -6.77 -10.96
CA THR A 60 -15.40 -6.21 -11.84
C THR A 60 -15.45 -6.85 -13.23
N CYS A 61 -14.33 -7.42 -13.72
CA CYS A 61 -14.32 -8.19 -14.97
C CYS A 61 -15.01 -9.55 -14.85
N ASP A 62 -15.10 -10.12 -13.65
CA ASP A 62 -15.60 -11.46 -13.40
C ASP A 62 -16.29 -11.51 -12.04
N THR A 63 -17.47 -10.92 -11.99
CA THR A 63 -18.20 -10.67 -10.74
C THR A 63 -18.78 -11.93 -10.11
N GLU A 64 -18.72 -13.09 -10.76
CA GLU A 64 -19.17 -14.37 -10.19
C GLU A 64 -18.01 -15.17 -9.56
N ASN A 65 -16.78 -14.70 -9.71
CA ASN A 65 -15.60 -15.35 -9.16
C ASN A 65 -15.39 -15.02 -7.68
N GLU A 66 -15.71 -15.98 -6.81
CA GLU A 66 -15.60 -15.83 -5.36
C GLU A 66 -14.17 -15.52 -4.87
N GLU A 67 -13.14 -16.05 -5.54
CA GLU A 67 -11.74 -15.79 -5.16
C GLU A 67 -11.37 -14.33 -5.40
N LYS A 68 -11.75 -13.77 -6.55
CA LYS A 68 -11.48 -12.35 -6.88
C LYS A 68 -12.27 -11.41 -5.97
N GLN A 69 -13.52 -11.75 -5.66
CA GLN A 69 -14.31 -10.99 -4.68
C GLN A 69 -13.64 -11.02 -3.31
N SER A 70 -13.26 -12.20 -2.82
CA SER A 70 -12.63 -12.37 -1.51
C SER A 70 -11.29 -11.64 -1.42
N ALA A 71 -10.46 -11.70 -2.47
CA ALA A 71 -9.19 -10.96 -2.52
C ALA A 71 -9.41 -9.44 -2.44
N PHE A 72 -10.38 -8.90 -3.20
CA PHE A 72 -10.71 -7.47 -3.13
C PHE A 72 -11.27 -7.07 -1.75
N MET A 73 -12.18 -7.85 -1.18
CA MET A 73 -12.75 -7.58 0.14
C MET A 73 -11.69 -7.65 1.23
N THR A 74 -10.80 -8.65 1.20
CA THR A 74 -9.68 -8.78 2.13
C THR A 74 -8.80 -7.54 2.10
N PHE A 75 -8.47 -7.02 0.91
CA PHE A 75 -7.70 -5.79 0.76
C PHE A 75 -8.44 -4.57 1.33
N VAL A 76 -9.73 -4.41 1.01
CA VAL A 76 -10.55 -3.30 1.51
C VAL A 76 -10.70 -3.33 3.03
N GLU A 77 -10.81 -4.51 3.63
CA GLU A 77 -11.00 -4.68 5.07
C GLU A 77 -9.70 -4.56 5.88
N ASN A 78 -8.58 -5.05 5.33
CA ASN A 78 -7.34 -5.20 6.11
C ASN A 78 -6.25 -4.20 5.75
N VAL A 79 -6.24 -3.66 4.52
CA VAL A 79 -5.20 -2.73 4.06
C VAL A 79 -5.69 -1.29 4.04
N ARG A 80 -6.82 -1.00 3.37
CA ARG A 80 -7.30 0.39 3.21
C ARG A 80 -7.50 1.15 4.53
N PRO A 81 -8.09 0.58 5.60
CA PRO A 81 -8.32 1.32 6.83
C PRO A 81 -7.01 1.70 7.50
N LYS A 82 -6.04 0.77 7.53
CA LYS A 82 -4.73 1.00 8.13
C LYS A 82 -3.91 2.00 7.33
N MET A 83 -3.98 1.96 6.00
CA MET A 83 -3.34 2.96 5.15
C MET A 83 -3.87 4.37 5.39
N SER A 84 -5.16 4.54 5.69
CA SER A 84 -5.74 5.85 6.01
C SER A 84 -5.23 6.47 7.32
N GLU A 85 -4.56 5.69 8.17
CA GLU A 85 -3.89 6.20 9.37
C GLU A 85 -2.49 6.75 9.07
N VAL A 86 -1.94 6.43 7.90
CA VAL A 86 -0.54 6.70 7.52
C VAL A 86 -0.43 7.68 6.34
N SER A 87 -1.44 7.73 5.47
CA SER A 87 -1.48 8.55 4.24
C SER A 87 -2.42 9.75 4.32
#